data_AF-A0A2E0I277-F1
#
_entry.id   AF-A0A2E0I277-F1
#
_cell.length_a   1.000
_cell.length_b   1.000
_cell.length_c   1.000
_cell.angle_alpha   90.00
_cell.angle_beta   90.00
_cell.angle_gamma   90.00
#
_symmetry.space_group_name_H-M   'P 1'
#
loop_
_entity.id
_entity.type
_entity.pdbx_description
1 polymer ?
#
loop_
_entity_poly.entity_id
_entity_poly.type
_entity_poly.pdbx_seq_one_letter_code
_entity_poly.pdbx_strand_id
1 'polypeptide(L)'
;MPNEGNGGLFVNNTGTGYVAFDAADPNIPFGECSILIIEGIEAVSSVECQVTNRYNLITGQPMQNPELRCSLKPYFIERIGSELFISN
;
A
#
# COMPACT_ATOMS: atom_id res chain seq x y z
N MET A 1 -10.08 3.02 13.04
CA MET A 1 -10.99 4.04 12.44
C MET A 1 -11.45 3.49 11.10
N PRO A 2 -12.69 3.71 10.64
CA PRO A 2 -13.06 3.29 9.30
C PRO A 2 -12.17 4.05 8.30
N ASN A 3 -11.52 3.34 7.37
CA ASN A 3 -10.70 3.89 6.27
C ASN A 3 -9.23 4.23 6.59
N GLU A 4 -8.67 3.75 7.70
CA GLU A 4 -7.24 3.94 8.02
C GLU A 4 -6.63 2.66 8.57
N GLY A 5 -5.53 2.20 7.98
CA GLY A 5 -4.87 0.95 8.33
C GLY A 5 -5.74 -0.27 8.06
N ASN A 6 -6.56 -0.19 7.00
CA ASN A 6 -7.60 -1.17 6.70
C ASN A 6 -7.00 -2.58 6.49
N GLY A 7 -5.84 -2.67 5.85
CA GLY A 7 -5.04 -3.90 5.76
C GLY A 7 -3.77 -3.91 6.61
N GLY A 8 -3.61 -2.91 7.49
CA GLY A 8 -2.32 -2.53 8.06
C GLY A 8 -1.61 -1.46 7.23
N LEU A 9 -0.31 -1.29 7.46
CA LEU A 9 0.50 -0.24 6.86
C LEU A 9 1.80 -0.82 6.31
N PHE A 10 2.08 -0.54 5.04
CA PHE A 10 3.39 -0.82 4.44
C PHE A 10 4.30 0.39 4.61
N VAL A 11 5.50 0.18 5.11
CA VAL A 11 6.52 1.23 5.29
C VAL A 11 7.79 0.79 4.57
N ASN A 12 8.20 1.56 3.56
CA ASN A 12 9.33 1.23 2.71
C ASN A 12 10.42 2.28 2.81
N ASN A 13 11.68 1.84 2.94
CA ASN A 13 12.84 2.72 2.88
C ASN A 13 13.24 2.92 1.41
N THR A 14 13.25 4.17 0.95
CA THR A 14 13.61 4.53 -0.42
C THR A 14 15.09 4.83 -0.61
N GLY A 15 15.90 4.70 0.46
CA GLY A 15 17.31 5.08 0.53
C GLY A 15 17.53 6.55 0.91
N THR A 16 16.62 7.44 0.51
CA THR A 16 16.66 8.87 0.87
C THR A 16 15.59 9.27 1.89
N GLY A 17 14.64 8.38 2.17
CA GLY A 17 13.57 8.59 3.13
C GLY A 17 12.71 7.35 3.28
N TYR A 18 11.49 7.55 3.74
CA TYR A 18 10.50 6.50 3.89
C TYR A 18 9.20 6.90 3.22
N VAL A 19 8.48 5.92 2.70
CA VAL A 19 7.11 6.07 2.20
C VAL A 19 6.21 5.06 2.92
N ALA A 20 4.97 5.46 3.17
CA ALA A 20 3.99 4.61 3.83
C ALA A 20 2.68 4.59 3.08
N PHE A 21 2.07 3.41 2.96
CA PHE A 21 0.84 3.18 2.22
C PHE A 21 -0.09 2.23 2.98
N ASP A 22 -1.41 2.40 2.81
CA ASP A 22 -2.38 1.42 3.29
C ASP A 22 -2.13 0.07 2.59
N ALA A 23 -2.22 -1.01 3.36
CA ALA A 23 -2.10 -2.36 2.84
C ALA A 23 -3.43 -2.91 2.30
N ALA A 24 -4.49 -2.10 2.23
CA ALA A 24 -5.72 -2.45 1.51
C ALA A 24 -5.72 -1.93 0.07
N ASP A 25 -6.17 -2.76 -0.86
CA ASP A 25 -6.39 -2.42 -2.27
C ASP A 25 -7.56 -1.41 -2.39
N PRO A 26 -7.31 -0.19 -2.89
CA PRO A 26 -8.34 0.85 -3.01
C PRO A 26 -9.25 0.69 -4.23
N ASN A 27 -8.98 -0.29 -5.11
CA ASN A 27 -9.74 -0.54 -6.33
C ASN A 27 -10.75 -1.68 -6.19
N ILE A 28 -10.83 -2.34 -5.01
CA ILE A 28 -11.82 -3.38 -4.72
C ILE A 28 -12.53 -3.11 -3.38
N PRO A 29 -13.75 -3.66 -3.18
CA PRO A 29 -14.45 -3.54 -1.91
C PRO A 29 -13.63 -4.12 -0.75
N PHE A 30 -13.64 -3.43 0.38
CA PHE A 30 -12.89 -3.85 1.56
C PHE A 30 -13.37 -5.21 2.10
N GLY A 31 -12.42 -6.09 2.40
CA GLY A 31 -12.61 -7.46 2.85
C GLY A 31 -11.31 -8.28 2.73
N GLU A 32 -11.40 -9.59 2.91
CA GLU A 32 -10.22 -10.50 2.87
C GLU A 32 -9.40 -10.36 1.58
N CYS A 33 -10.06 -10.23 0.43
CA CYS A 33 -9.40 -10.08 -0.86
C CYS A 33 -8.74 -8.71 -1.09
N SER A 34 -9.09 -7.72 -0.28
CA SER A 34 -8.50 -6.37 -0.34
C SER A 34 -7.17 -6.28 0.39
N ILE A 35 -6.82 -7.26 1.21
CA ILE A 35 -5.55 -7.24 1.94
C ILE A 35 -4.43 -7.61 0.96
N LEU A 36 -3.52 -6.67 0.75
CA LEU A 36 -2.37 -6.84 -0.12
C LEU A 36 -1.27 -7.59 0.62
N ILE A 37 -0.44 -8.30 -0.14
CA ILE A 37 0.79 -8.94 0.34
C ILE A 37 2.00 -8.33 -0.38
N ILE A 38 3.17 -8.38 0.27
CA ILE A 38 4.41 -7.84 -0.29
C ILE A 38 5.11 -8.90 -1.14
N GLU A 39 5.38 -8.57 -2.41
CA GLU A 39 6.24 -9.33 -3.31
C GLU A 39 7.39 -8.43 -3.79
N GLY A 40 8.54 -8.50 -3.10
CA GLY A 40 9.70 -7.66 -3.43
C GLY A 40 9.43 -6.18 -3.20
N ILE A 41 9.37 -5.38 -4.27
CA ILE A 41 9.03 -3.95 -4.24
C ILE A 41 7.58 -3.66 -4.65
N GLU A 42 6.75 -4.70 -4.75
CA GLU A 42 5.35 -4.60 -5.17
C GLU A 42 4.42 -5.03 -4.03
N ALA A 43 3.25 -4.41 -3.96
CA ALA A 43 2.11 -4.90 -3.21
C ALA A 43 1.15 -5.56 -4.18
N VAL A 44 0.73 -6.79 -3.87
CA VAL A 44 -0.08 -7.61 -4.77
C VAL A 44 -1.33 -8.09 -4.07
N SER A 45 -2.44 -8.11 -4.81
CA SER A 45 -3.69 -8.67 -4.32
C SER A 45 -3.62 -10.19 -4.19
N SER A 46 -4.45 -10.76 -3.32
CA SER A 46 -4.50 -12.21 -3.12
C SER A 46 -4.90 -12.96 -4.40
N VAL A 47 -4.02 -13.87 -4.84
CA VAL A 47 -4.25 -14.75 -6.00
C VAL A 47 -5.44 -15.69 -5.75
N GLU A 48 -5.71 -16.06 -4.50
CA GLU A 48 -6.84 -16.92 -4.12
C GLU A 48 -8.19 -16.30 -4.50
N CYS A 49 -8.24 -14.97 -4.57
CA CYS A 49 -9.43 -14.20 -4.94
C CYS A 49 -9.53 -13.92 -6.45
N GLN A 50 -8.62 -14.47 -7.28
CA GLN A 50 -8.53 -14.19 -8.72
C GLN A 50 -8.34 -12.70 -9.04
N VAL A 51 -7.85 -11.91 -8.08
CA VAL A 51 -7.46 -10.52 -8.26
C VAL A 51 -5.94 -10.50 -8.43
N THR A 52 -5.45 -9.80 -9.44
CA THR A 52 -4.01 -9.72 -9.76
C THR A 52 -3.52 -8.28 -9.84
N ASN A 53 -4.10 -7.40 -9.03
CA ASN A 53 -3.69 -6.00 -8.95
C ASN A 53 -2.29 -5.93 -8.34
N ARG A 54 -1.46 -5.06 -8.90
CA ARG A 54 -0.09 -4.83 -8.46
C ARG A 54 0.13 -3.34 -8.29
N TYR A 55 0.86 -2.98 -7.24
CA TYR A 55 1.19 -1.60 -6.92
C TYR A 55 2.66 -1.48 -6.58
N ASN A 56 3.29 -0.39 -7.00
CA ASN A 56 4.67 -0.12 -6.66
C ASN A 56 4.76 0.40 -5.21
N LEU A 57 5.55 -0.25 -4.34
CA LEU A 57 5.67 0.14 -2.94
C LEU A 57 6.55 1.38 -2.68
N ILE A 58 7.17 1.93 -3.72
CA ILE A 58 7.94 3.17 -3.67
C ILE A 58 7.08 4.36 -4.08
N THR A 59 6.24 4.20 -5.12
CA THR A 59 5.42 5.30 -5.67
C THR A 59 3.93 5.22 -5.33
N GLY A 60 3.47 4.08 -4.82
CA GLY A 60 2.05 3.78 -4.56
C GLY A 60 1.21 3.58 -5.82
N GLN A 61 1.80 3.70 -7.02
CA GLN A 61 1.06 3.68 -8.28
C GLN A 61 0.71 2.25 -8.71
N PRO A 62 -0.46 2.04 -9.35
CA PRO A 62 -0.78 0.77 -9.96
C PRO A 62 0.23 0.38 -11.04
N MET A 63 0.48 -0.91 -11.17
CA MET A 63 1.40 -1.51 -12.12
C MET A 63 0.63 -2.49 -13.01
N GLN A 64 1.08 -2.60 -14.27
CA GLN A 64 0.66 -3.63 -15.24
C GLN A 64 -0.82 -3.61 -15.67
N ASN A 65 -1.72 -2.92 -14.96
CA ASN A 65 -3.13 -2.79 -15.32
C ASN A 65 -3.56 -1.31 -15.42
N PRO A 66 -3.79 -0.78 -16.64
CA PRO A 66 -4.21 0.61 -16.85
C PRO A 66 -5.66 0.88 -16.43
N GLU A 67 -6.46 -0.15 -16.12
CA GLU A 67 -7.84 0.01 -15.64
C GLU A 67 -7.91 0.35 -14.15
N LEU A 68 -6.82 0.19 -13.40
CA LEU A 68 -6.74 0.60 -12.00
C LEU A 68 -6.71 2.12 -11.90
N ARG A 69 -7.73 2.68 -11.26
CA ARG A 69 -7.96 4.13 -11.19
C ARG A 69 -7.38 4.77 -9.94
N CYS A 70 -7.20 3.98 -8.89
CA CYS A 70 -6.74 4.45 -7.59
C CYS A 70 -5.32 3.96 -7.33
N SER A 71 -4.43 4.86 -6.90
CA SER A 71 -3.16 4.51 -6.25
C SER A 71 -3.40 4.11 -4.80
N LEU A 72 -2.43 3.43 -4.19
CA LEU A 72 -2.45 3.15 -2.75
C LEU A 72 -2.61 4.46 -1.96
N LYS A 73 -3.35 4.41 -0.86
CA LYS A 73 -3.54 5.56 0.03
C LYS A 73 -2.23 5.87 0.76
N PRO A 74 -1.60 7.03 0.53
CA PRO A 74 -0.37 7.41 1.20
C PRO A 74 -0.63 7.86 2.64
N TYR A 75 0.37 7.70 3.50
CA TYR A 75 0.41 8.25 4.86
C TYR A 75 1.58 9.23 4.97
N PHE A 76 1.38 10.28 5.77
CA PHE A 76 2.44 11.22 6.09
C PHE A 76 3.47 10.55 7.00
N ILE A 77 4.75 10.81 6.73
CA ILE A 77 5.86 10.33 7.55
C ILE A 77 6.71 11.49 8.01
N GLU A 78 7.00 11.50 9.31
CA GLU A 78 8.01 12.34 9.91
C GLU A 78 9.07 11.46 10.58
N ARG A 79 10.34 11.75 10.32
CA ARG A 79 11.47 11.02 10.92
C ARG A 79 12.16 11.91 11.95
N ILE A 80 12.22 11.44 13.19
CA ILE A 80 12.93 12.09 14.29
C ILE A 80 14.01 11.14 14.80
N GLY A 81 15.26 11.37 14.40
CA GLY A 81 16.37 10.49 14.71
C GLY A 81 16.18 9.09 14.11
N SER A 82 15.95 8.08 14.96
CA SER A 82 15.65 6.70 14.57
C SER A 82 14.16 6.35 14.60
N GLU A 83 13.31 7.28 15.03
CA GLU A 83 11.87 7.08 15.14
C GLU A 83 11.14 7.58 13.87
N LEU A 84 10.10 6.86 13.48
CA LEU A 84 9.19 7.22 12.40
C LEU A 84 7.80 7.44 12.97
N PHE A 85 7.28 8.65 12.79
CA PHE A 85 5.90 9.02 13.10
C PHE A 85 5.09 8.95 11.82
N ILE A 86 3.98 8.21 11.86
CA ILE A 86 3.14 7.98 10.69
C ILE A 86 1.72 8.42 11.01
N SER A 87 1.15 9.27 10.16
CA SER A 87 -0.18 9.86 10.32
C SER A 87 -0.93 9.92 8.99
N ASN A 88 -2.24 10.15 9.06
CA ASN A 88 -3.14 10.33 7.93
C ASN A 88 -3.66 11.76 7.91
#